data_AF-A0A832JKE4-F1
#
_entry.id   AF-A0A832JKE4-F1
#
_cell.length_a   1.000
_cell.length_b   1.000
_cell.length_c   1.000
_cell.angle_alpha   90.00
_cell.angle_beta   90.00
_cell.angle_gamma   90.00
#
_symmetry.space_group_name_H-M   'P 1'
#
loop_
_entity.id
_entity.type
_entity.pdbx_description
1 polymer ?
#
loop_
_entity_poly.entity_id
_entity_poly.type
_entity_poly.pdbx_seq_one_letter_code
_entity_poly.pdbx_strand_id
1 'polypeptide(L)'
;MPAKGQILVAAVLVIGLIVMSALVTAYRAHTLFLRARGAAAREAVSAITVDFERALAAMLALATRTRFDHDRFSDFTARFEELGLVPGDLESAKLVARRFLEGWEAAVRVVYAEKGVQVEWFEGVVDVTHLLGKPAYVYDLVLLDWYSTTSGSYVCAGLELNFTSVGLYGWRVLSLVGLTVSIDEYSAASNTVRIRVLVANGTYYGNLANRGWVEVYYQQGGDGGWVKAEVKDVTYEGFGYYRITVDTELPGETPFIVVASDERGILVVSRAVTPASPSKGKAKG
;
A
#
# COMPACT_ATOMS: atom_id res chain seq x y z
N MET A 1 -40.26 22.68 -71.26
CA MET A 1 -38.83 22.81 -70.83
C MET A 1 -38.62 22.22 -69.43
N PRO A 2 -38.70 20.88 -69.23
CA PRO A 2 -38.57 20.26 -67.91
C PRO A 2 -37.12 20.00 -67.45
N ALA A 3 -36.16 19.96 -68.38
CA ALA A 3 -34.79 19.53 -68.11
C ALA A 3 -33.99 20.47 -67.20
N LYS A 4 -34.24 21.79 -67.25
CA LYS A 4 -33.50 22.78 -66.42
C LYS A 4 -33.86 22.70 -64.92
N GLY A 5 -35.11 22.35 -64.60
CA GLY A 5 -35.57 22.18 -63.21
C GLY A 5 -35.02 20.91 -62.56
N GLN A 6 -34.94 19.81 -63.32
CA GLN A 6 -34.36 18.55 -62.84
C GLN A 6 -32.86 18.66 -62.55
N ILE A 7 -32.11 19.41 -63.35
CA ILE A 7 -30.67 19.64 -63.13
C ILE A 7 -30.44 20.45 -61.84
N LEU A 8 -31.26 21.46 -61.56
CA LEU A 8 -31.16 22.25 -60.34
C LEU A 8 -31.45 21.41 -59.08
N VAL A 9 -32.51 20.60 -59.11
CA VAL A 9 -32.86 19.70 -58.00
C VAL A 9 -31.77 18.67 -57.77
N ALA A 10 -31.22 18.08 -58.83
CA ALA A 10 -30.11 17.13 -58.73
C ALA A 10 -28.86 17.79 -58.13
N ALA A 11 -28.51 19.01 -58.54
CA ALA A 11 -27.38 19.75 -57.99
C ALA A 11 -27.54 20.06 -56.49
N VAL A 12 -28.72 20.52 -56.06
CA VAL A 12 -29.01 20.79 -54.65
C VAL A 12 -28.92 19.50 -53.81
N LEU A 13 -29.41 18.39 -54.37
CA LEU A 13 -29.38 17.09 -53.68
C LEU A 13 -27.95 16.57 -53.53
N VAL A 14 -27.11 16.70 -54.56
CA VAL A 14 -25.68 16.34 -54.49
C VAL A 14 -24.93 17.21 -53.48
N ILE A 15 -25.16 18.52 -53.48
CA ILE A 15 -24.54 19.44 -52.50
C ILE A 15 -24.99 19.07 -51.08
N GLY A 16 -26.28 18.83 -50.87
CA GLY A 16 -26.81 18.39 -49.57
C GLY A 16 -26.18 17.08 -49.10
N LEU A 17 -25.96 16.14 -50.00
CA LEU A 17 -25.33 14.84 -49.71
C LEU A 17 -23.85 15.00 -49.33
N ILE A 18 -23.12 15.90 -50.00
CA ILE A 18 -21.73 16.24 -49.69
C ILE A 18 -21.64 16.89 -48.31
N VAL A 19 -22.50 17.87 -48.01
CA VAL A 19 -22.54 18.56 -46.71
C VAL A 19 -22.84 17.56 -45.58
N MET A 20 -23.86 16.71 -45.76
CA MET A 20 -24.21 15.68 -44.78
C MET A 20 -23.07 14.66 -44.57
N SER A 21 -22.40 14.25 -45.64
CA SER A 21 -21.23 13.35 -45.55
C SER A 21 -20.08 13.99 -44.77
N ALA A 22 -19.76 15.26 -45.05
CA ALA A 22 -18.73 15.99 -44.30
C ALA A 22 -19.09 16.10 -42.81
N LEU A 23 -20.35 16.39 -42.49
CA LEU A 23 -20.86 16.47 -41.12
C LEU A 23 -20.74 15.14 -40.37
N VAL A 24 -21.16 14.03 -41.01
CA VAL A 24 -21.03 12.69 -40.44
C VAL A 24 -19.57 12.31 -40.23
N THR A 25 -18.68 12.71 -41.15
CA THR A 25 -17.25 12.41 -41.07
C THR A 25 -16.58 13.20 -39.94
N ALA A 26 -16.89 14.49 -39.82
CA ALA A 26 -16.44 15.33 -38.71
C ALA A 26 -16.95 14.81 -37.37
N TYR A 27 -18.21 14.38 -37.30
CA TYR A 27 -18.78 13.79 -36.08
C TYR A 27 -18.12 12.45 -35.72
N ARG A 28 -17.87 11.57 -36.69
CA ARG A 28 -17.15 10.30 -36.46
C ARG A 28 -15.70 10.54 -36.03
N ALA A 29 -15.01 11.49 -36.65
CA ALA A 29 -13.66 11.88 -36.24
C ALA A 29 -13.64 12.44 -34.82
N HIS A 30 -14.62 13.30 -34.47
CA HIS A 30 -14.74 13.86 -33.14
C HIS A 30 -15.06 12.80 -32.07
N THR A 31 -15.98 11.87 -32.36
CA THR A 31 -16.32 10.78 -31.43
C THR A 31 -15.18 9.77 -31.27
N LEU A 32 -14.45 9.44 -32.34
CA LEU A 32 -13.21 8.65 -32.26
C LEU A 32 -12.13 9.35 -31.44
N PHE A 33 -11.96 10.66 -31.64
CA PHE A 33 -11.03 11.49 -30.88
C PHE A 33 -11.36 11.52 -29.38
N LEU A 34 -12.64 11.68 -29.03
CA LEU A 34 -13.11 11.62 -27.64
C LEU A 34 -12.91 10.23 -27.02
N ARG A 35 -13.19 9.15 -27.76
CA ARG A 35 -12.96 7.77 -27.27
C ARG A 35 -11.48 7.47 -27.04
N ALA A 36 -10.62 7.85 -27.99
CA ALA A 36 -9.17 7.67 -27.87
C ALA A 36 -8.59 8.47 -26.69
N ARG A 37 -9.04 9.71 -26.50
CA ARG A 37 -8.66 10.54 -25.33
C ARG A 37 -9.17 9.96 -24.02
N GLY A 38 -10.38 9.42 -23.99
CA GLY A 38 -10.93 8.77 -22.79
C GLY A 38 -10.12 7.55 -22.35
N ALA A 39 -9.65 6.73 -23.28
CA ALA A 39 -8.78 5.59 -22.97
C ALA A 39 -7.42 6.03 -22.42
N ALA A 40 -6.74 6.97 -23.12
CA ALA A 40 -5.44 7.49 -22.68
C ALA A 40 -5.52 8.27 -21.35
N ALA A 41 -6.66 8.91 -21.07
CA ALA A 41 -6.89 9.58 -19.79
C ALA A 41 -7.06 8.56 -18.65
N ARG A 42 -7.82 7.47 -18.85
CA ARG A 42 -7.94 6.40 -17.85
C ARG A 42 -6.61 5.73 -17.56
N GLU A 43 -5.81 5.49 -18.59
CA GLU A 43 -4.47 4.92 -18.43
C GLU A 43 -3.55 5.85 -17.64
N ALA A 44 -3.55 7.15 -17.96
CA ALA A 44 -2.79 8.14 -17.20
C ALA A 44 -3.26 8.26 -15.74
N VAL A 45 -4.57 8.30 -15.50
CA VAL A 45 -5.15 8.31 -14.15
C VAL A 45 -4.72 7.06 -13.39
N SER A 46 -4.86 5.88 -14.00
CA SER A 46 -4.45 4.61 -13.37
C SER A 46 -2.95 4.58 -13.09
N ALA A 47 -2.12 5.09 -13.99
CA ALA A 47 -0.67 5.15 -13.81
C ALA A 47 -0.30 6.08 -12.64
N ILE A 48 -0.91 7.27 -12.57
CA ILE A 48 -0.68 8.21 -11.47
C ILE A 48 -1.20 7.64 -10.14
N THR A 49 -2.36 6.97 -10.12
CA THR A 49 -2.89 6.33 -8.90
C THR A 49 -1.96 5.22 -8.42
N VAL A 50 -1.48 4.35 -9.30
CA VAL A 50 -0.53 3.28 -8.92
C VAL A 50 0.81 3.86 -8.44
N ASP A 51 1.29 4.94 -9.07
CA ASP A 51 2.51 5.63 -8.64
C ASP A 51 2.33 6.30 -7.27
N PHE A 52 1.16 6.88 -7.01
CA PHE A 52 0.78 7.42 -5.71
C PHE A 52 0.76 6.35 -4.62
N GLU A 53 0.16 5.18 -4.88
CA GLU A 53 0.17 4.06 -3.94
C GLU A 53 1.59 3.56 -3.64
N ARG A 54 2.49 3.57 -4.64
CA ARG A 54 3.91 3.24 -4.46
C ARG A 54 4.64 4.29 -3.63
N ALA A 55 4.37 5.58 -3.86
CA ALA A 55 4.90 6.68 -3.06
C ALA A 55 4.46 6.54 -1.60
N LEU A 56 3.18 6.25 -1.35
CA LEU A 56 2.67 5.98 -0.01
C LEU A 56 3.32 4.75 0.62
N ALA A 57 3.48 3.66 -0.12
CA ALA A 57 4.17 2.46 0.37
C ALA A 57 5.62 2.75 0.79
N ALA A 58 6.34 3.55 0.00
CA ALA A 58 7.71 3.96 0.31
C ALA A 58 7.77 4.83 1.58
N MET A 59 6.81 5.73 1.77
CA MET A 59 6.74 6.57 2.98
C MET A 59 6.34 5.78 4.22
N LEU A 60 5.47 4.78 4.08
CA LEU A 60 5.18 3.85 5.17
C LEU A 60 6.39 2.96 5.50
N ALA A 61 7.12 2.50 4.49
CA ALA A 61 8.37 1.78 4.70
C ALA A 61 9.41 2.65 5.44
N LEU A 62 9.50 3.94 5.11
CA LEU A 62 10.33 4.90 5.85
C LEU A 62 9.92 4.98 7.32
N ALA A 63 8.65 5.31 7.58
CA ALA A 63 8.13 5.47 8.95
C ALA A 63 8.31 4.20 9.80
N THR A 64 8.04 3.03 9.22
CA THR A 64 8.17 1.75 9.93
C THR A 64 9.64 1.41 10.21
N ARG A 65 10.56 1.64 9.27
CA ARG A 65 11.99 1.38 9.45
C ARG A 65 12.62 2.33 10.47
N THR A 66 12.34 3.63 10.37
CA THR A 66 12.81 4.63 11.33
C THR A 66 12.33 4.33 12.74
N ARG A 67 11.08 3.87 12.89
CA ARG A 67 10.48 3.56 14.20
C ARG A 67 11.02 2.26 14.82
N PHE A 68 11.35 1.27 13.98
CA PHE A 68 11.83 -0.04 14.43
C PHE A 68 13.32 -0.01 14.77
N ASP A 69 14.17 0.35 13.80
CA ASP A 69 15.63 0.34 13.94
C ASP A 69 16.26 1.21 12.82
N HIS A 70 16.44 2.51 13.11
CA HIS A 70 16.95 3.47 12.12
C HIS A 70 18.35 3.09 11.61
N ASP A 71 19.24 2.68 12.50
CA ASP A 71 20.64 2.41 12.17
C ASP A 71 20.77 1.19 11.24
N ARG A 72 19.98 0.14 11.50
CA ARG A 72 19.92 -1.05 10.64
C ARG A 72 19.45 -0.73 9.22
N PHE A 73 18.57 0.27 9.06
CA PHE A 73 18.01 0.65 7.76
C PHE A 73 18.57 1.97 7.21
N SER A 74 19.74 2.38 7.71
CA SER A 74 20.42 3.63 7.34
C SER A 74 20.61 3.80 5.82
N ASP A 75 20.90 2.74 5.08
CA ASP A 75 21.01 2.75 3.62
C ASP A 75 19.77 3.36 2.91
N PHE A 76 18.58 3.17 3.52
CA PHE A 76 17.33 3.72 3.03
C PHE A 76 16.96 5.03 3.73
N THR A 77 17.06 5.09 5.06
CA THR A 77 16.57 6.23 5.87
C THR A 77 17.47 7.46 5.74
N ALA A 78 18.79 7.29 5.55
CA ALA A 78 19.75 8.40 5.44
C ALA A 78 19.44 9.36 4.28
N ARG A 79 18.84 8.85 3.20
CA ARG A 79 18.42 9.65 2.03
C ARG A 79 17.36 10.71 2.34
N PHE A 80 16.72 10.60 3.49
CA PHE A 80 15.64 11.47 3.93
C PHE A 80 16.04 12.35 5.13
N GLU A 81 17.25 12.22 5.64
CA GLU A 81 17.76 13.05 6.75
C GLU A 81 17.84 14.52 6.36
N GLU A 82 18.24 14.82 5.11
CA GLU A 82 18.24 16.19 4.57
C GLU A 82 16.83 16.80 4.50
N LEU A 83 15.80 15.97 4.47
CA LEU A 83 14.40 16.40 4.47
C LEU A 83 13.84 16.59 5.90
N GLY A 84 14.66 16.39 6.93
CA GLY A 84 14.32 16.58 8.34
C GLY A 84 13.94 15.32 9.09
N LEU A 85 14.31 14.13 8.60
CA LEU A 85 14.10 12.88 9.32
C LEU A 85 14.96 12.83 10.60
N VAL A 86 14.34 12.52 11.73
CA VAL A 86 15.01 12.31 13.02
C VAL A 86 14.93 10.81 13.38
N PRO A 87 16.06 10.15 13.69
CA PRO A 87 16.07 8.73 14.05
C PRO A 87 15.09 8.39 15.18
N GLY A 88 14.28 7.35 15.00
CA GLY A 88 13.31 6.89 16.00
C GLY A 88 12.04 7.72 16.15
N ASP A 89 11.96 8.90 15.53
CA ASP A 89 10.81 9.79 15.66
C ASP A 89 9.80 9.63 14.52
N LEU A 90 8.58 9.19 14.86
CA LEU A 90 7.49 9.00 13.91
C LEU A 90 6.97 10.32 13.34
N GLU A 91 6.97 11.39 14.15
CA GLU A 91 6.44 12.70 13.71
C GLU A 91 7.36 13.33 12.65
N SER A 92 8.68 13.21 12.82
CA SER A 92 9.65 13.56 11.76
C SER A 92 9.41 12.77 10.48
N ALA A 93 9.13 11.46 10.58
CA ALA A 93 8.87 10.62 9.41
C ALA A 93 7.57 11.02 8.69
N LYS A 94 6.52 11.38 9.42
CA LYS A 94 5.28 11.94 8.85
C LYS A 94 5.54 13.27 8.14
N LEU A 95 6.32 14.17 8.73
CA LEU A 95 6.68 15.44 8.11
C LEU A 95 7.43 15.24 6.80
N VAL A 96 8.42 14.34 6.79
CA VAL A 96 9.16 13.96 5.60
C VAL A 96 8.24 13.36 4.54
N ALA A 97 7.29 12.51 4.95
CA ALA A 97 6.33 11.92 4.03
C ALA A 97 5.44 12.97 3.35
N ARG A 98 4.97 14.00 4.09
CA ARG A 98 4.25 15.13 3.50
C ARG A 98 5.08 15.87 2.46
N ARG A 99 6.32 16.24 2.80
CA ARG A 99 7.25 16.91 1.88
C ARG A 99 7.55 16.07 0.64
N PHE A 100 7.68 14.76 0.81
CA PHE A 100 7.88 13.84 -0.30
C PHE A 100 6.67 13.80 -1.23
N LEU A 101 5.45 13.75 -0.69
CA LEU A 101 4.21 13.78 -1.48
C LEU A 101 4.02 15.12 -2.20
N GLU A 102 4.38 16.25 -1.58
CA GLU A 102 4.42 17.56 -2.24
C GLU A 102 5.41 17.59 -3.41
N GLY A 103 6.62 17.02 -3.22
CA GLY A 103 7.61 16.88 -4.29
C GLY A 103 7.13 15.96 -5.42
N TRP A 104 6.46 14.86 -5.07
CA TRP A 104 5.84 13.94 -6.02
C TRP A 104 4.73 14.62 -6.82
N GLU A 105 3.86 15.40 -6.18
CA GLU A 105 2.80 16.18 -6.83
C GLU A 105 3.39 17.14 -7.87
N ALA A 106 4.44 17.87 -7.49
CA ALA A 106 5.15 18.76 -8.42
C ALA A 106 5.75 17.98 -9.61
N ALA A 107 6.35 16.81 -9.38
CA ALA A 107 6.89 15.98 -10.43
C ALA A 107 5.81 15.48 -11.40
N VAL A 108 4.65 15.03 -10.89
CA VAL A 108 3.51 14.60 -11.72
C VAL A 108 2.99 15.76 -12.58
N ARG A 109 2.87 16.97 -12.02
CA ARG A 109 2.47 18.16 -12.78
C ARG A 109 3.41 18.45 -13.95
N VAL A 110 4.72 18.26 -13.75
CA VAL A 110 5.73 18.46 -14.81
C VAL A 110 5.63 17.36 -15.87
N VAL A 111 5.60 16.09 -15.46
CA VAL A 111 5.57 14.94 -16.39
C VAL A 111 4.31 14.94 -17.27
N TYR A 112 3.18 15.36 -16.71
CA TYR A 112 1.90 15.39 -17.42
C TYR A 112 1.43 16.80 -17.80
N ALA A 113 2.35 17.77 -17.87
CA ALA A 113 2.05 19.17 -18.18
C ALA A 113 1.30 19.33 -19.50
N GLU A 114 1.70 18.58 -20.55
CA GLU A 114 1.04 18.61 -21.87
C GLU A 114 -0.42 18.17 -21.82
N LYS A 115 -0.77 17.32 -20.85
CA LYS A 115 -2.15 16.87 -20.62
C LYS A 115 -2.95 17.82 -19.71
N GLY A 116 -2.34 18.92 -19.26
CA GLY A 116 -2.96 19.90 -18.39
C GLY A 116 -3.43 19.28 -17.07
N VAL A 117 -2.58 18.40 -16.50
CA VAL A 117 -2.86 17.72 -15.24
C VAL A 117 -2.75 18.70 -14.09
N GLN A 118 -3.81 18.73 -13.29
CA GLN A 118 -3.79 19.28 -11.94
C GLN A 118 -3.94 18.09 -11.01
N VAL A 119 -2.99 17.98 -10.08
CA VAL A 119 -2.96 16.94 -9.07
C VAL A 119 -2.85 17.63 -7.72
N GLU A 120 -3.59 17.11 -6.75
CA GLU A 120 -3.55 17.51 -5.36
C GLU A 120 -3.71 16.26 -4.49
N TRP A 121 -2.85 16.10 -3.50
CA TRP A 121 -3.05 15.07 -2.48
C TRP A 121 -3.71 15.68 -1.23
N PHE A 122 -4.46 14.87 -0.50
CA PHE A 122 -5.11 15.29 0.75
C PHE A 122 -5.01 14.19 1.81
N GLU A 123 -5.07 14.59 3.07
CA GLU A 123 -5.12 13.62 4.16
C GLU A 123 -6.51 12.99 4.26
N GLY A 124 -6.54 11.67 4.32
CA GLY A 124 -7.76 10.90 4.45
C GLY A 124 -7.84 10.20 5.79
N VAL A 125 -9.07 9.92 6.23
CA VAL A 125 -9.32 9.12 7.43
C VAL A 125 -9.96 7.81 7.02
N VAL A 126 -9.40 6.70 7.49
CA VAL A 126 -9.93 5.35 7.22
C VAL A 126 -9.99 4.54 8.50
N ASP A 127 -11.10 3.83 8.68
CA ASP A 127 -11.31 2.86 9.74
C ASP A 127 -10.67 1.51 9.36
N VAL A 128 -9.70 1.06 10.17
CA VAL A 128 -9.00 -0.23 10.01
C VAL A 128 -9.37 -1.23 11.12
N THR A 129 -10.44 -0.97 11.86
CA THR A 129 -10.94 -1.81 12.97
C THR A 129 -11.15 -3.26 12.53
N HIS A 130 -11.66 -3.47 11.32
CA HIS A 130 -11.90 -4.80 10.77
C HIS A 130 -10.61 -5.62 10.53
N LEU A 131 -9.46 -4.96 10.32
CA LEU A 131 -8.17 -5.63 10.13
C LEU A 131 -7.49 -5.96 11.46
N LEU A 132 -7.64 -5.07 12.45
CA LEU A 132 -6.96 -5.21 13.75
C LEU A 132 -7.80 -5.92 14.81
N GLY A 133 -9.11 -6.03 14.62
CA GLY A 133 -10.05 -6.59 15.59
C GLY A 133 -10.28 -5.69 16.82
N LYS A 134 -9.83 -4.42 16.76
CA LYS A 134 -9.99 -3.41 17.81
C LYS A 134 -10.13 -2.01 17.18
N PRO A 135 -10.81 -1.06 17.84
CA PRO A 135 -11.01 0.28 17.29
C PRO A 135 -9.69 0.96 16.91
N ALA A 136 -9.52 1.25 15.62
CA ALA A 136 -8.31 1.86 15.11
C ALA A 136 -8.59 2.66 13.82
N TYR A 137 -8.07 3.88 13.77
CA TYR A 137 -8.27 4.81 12.67
C TYR A 137 -6.93 5.31 12.17
N VAL A 138 -6.73 5.28 10.86
CA VAL A 138 -5.60 5.94 10.23
C VAL A 138 -5.99 7.40 10.06
N TYR A 139 -5.40 8.27 10.88
CA TYR A 139 -5.49 9.72 10.79
C TYR A 139 -4.06 10.27 10.72
N ASP A 140 -3.89 11.49 10.19
CA ASP A 140 -2.57 12.15 10.14
C ASP A 140 -1.51 11.32 9.38
N LEU A 141 -1.92 10.84 8.20
CA LEU A 141 -1.14 10.08 7.22
C LEU A 141 -0.76 8.65 7.64
N VAL A 142 -0.15 8.41 8.80
CA VAL A 142 0.44 7.12 9.21
C VAL A 142 -0.08 6.63 10.56
N LEU A 143 -0.44 5.34 10.64
CA LEU A 143 -0.77 4.62 11.86
C LEU A 143 0.16 3.41 12.03
N LEU A 144 0.87 3.36 13.16
CA LEU A 144 1.66 2.20 13.59
C LEU A 144 1.06 1.63 14.87
N ASP A 145 0.33 0.53 14.76
CA ASP A 145 -0.29 -0.15 15.91
C ASP A 145 0.43 -1.48 16.16
N TRP A 146 1.52 -1.40 16.92
CA TRP A 146 2.45 -2.49 17.18
C TRP A 146 2.30 -3.08 18.57
N TYR A 147 2.95 -4.22 18.80
CA TYR A 147 3.05 -4.90 20.10
C TYR A 147 1.72 -5.45 20.63
N SER A 148 0.78 -5.72 19.74
CA SER A 148 -0.44 -6.49 20.00
C SER A 148 -0.35 -7.85 19.31
N THR A 149 -1.22 -8.81 19.68
CA THR A 149 -1.29 -10.11 19.01
C THR A 149 -1.62 -9.95 17.53
N THR A 150 -2.54 -9.03 17.22
CA THR A 150 -2.79 -8.51 15.88
C THR A 150 -2.30 -7.06 15.83
N SER A 151 -1.34 -6.81 14.96
CA SER A 151 -0.71 -5.50 14.77
C SER A 151 -0.68 -5.13 13.30
N GLY A 152 -0.51 -3.84 13.01
CA GLY A 152 -0.45 -3.37 11.65
C GLY A 152 0.22 -2.01 11.50
N SER A 153 0.63 -1.75 10.26
CA SER A 153 1.24 -0.51 9.81
C SER A 153 0.45 -0.03 8.60
N TYR A 154 -0.06 1.19 8.67
CA TYR A 154 -0.94 1.74 7.63
C TYR A 154 -0.57 3.18 7.31
N VAL A 155 -0.79 3.55 6.05
CA VAL A 155 -0.74 4.92 5.55
C VAL A 155 -1.99 5.18 4.73
N CYS A 156 -2.59 6.36 4.91
CA CYS A 156 -3.81 6.76 4.24
C CYS A 156 -3.67 8.19 3.70
N ALA A 157 -3.84 8.34 2.40
CA ALA A 157 -3.96 9.63 1.75
C ALA A 157 -4.86 9.51 0.53
N GLY A 158 -5.50 10.61 0.18
CA GLY A 158 -6.29 10.72 -1.02
C GLY A 158 -5.61 11.55 -2.09
N LEU A 159 -6.07 11.33 -3.31
CA LEU A 159 -5.56 11.94 -4.52
C LEU A 159 -6.74 12.50 -5.32
N GLU A 160 -6.64 13.76 -5.71
CA GLU A 160 -7.55 14.43 -6.62
C GLU A 160 -6.82 14.78 -7.92
N LEU A 161 -7.45 14.44 -9.05
CA LEU A 161 -6.91 14.61 -10.39
C LEU A 161 -7.92 15.30 -11.30
N ASN A 162 -7.42 16.34 -11.99
CA ASN A 162 -8.10 16.98 -13.10
C ASN A 162 -7.20 16.93 -14.33
N PHE A 163 -7.75 16.54 -15.47
CA PHE A 163 -7.09 16.60 -16.77
C PHE A 163 -7.88 17.55 -17.68
N THR A 164 -7.47 18.80 -17.67
CA THR A 164 -8.15 19.88 -18.39
C THR A 164 -8.18 19.64 -19.91
N SER A 165 -7.09 19.09 -20.46
CA SER A 165 -6.96 18.86 -21.92
C SER A 165 -7.91 17.80 -22.48
N VAL A 166 -8.38 16.86 -21.65
CA VAL A 166 -9.26 15.74 -22.05
C VAL A 166 -10.66 15.82 -21.44
N GLY A 167 -10.95 16.86 -20.65
CA GLY A 167 -12.27 17.09 -20.05
C GLY A 167 -12.61 16.15 -18.89
N LEU A 168 -11.61 15.58 -18.21
CA LEU A 168 -11.80 14.76 -17.01
C LEU A 168 -11.56 15.64 -15.79
N TYR A 169 -12.56 15.74 -14.92
CA TYR A 169 -12.55 16.59 -13.73
C TYR A 169 -13.10 15.83 -12.53
N GLY A 170 -12.56 16.12 -11.34
CA GLY A 170 -13.02 15.60 -10.06
C GLY A 170 -12.74 14.12 -9.87
N TRP A 171 -11.70 13.56 -10.51
CA TRP A 171 -11.31 12.18 -10.20
C TRP A 171 -10.67 12.17 -8.81
N ARG A 172 -11.32 11.50 -7.87
CA ARG A 172 -10.88 11.44 -6.48
C ARG A 172 -10.79 10.00 -6.04
N VAL A 173 -9.64 9.62 -5.47
CA VAL A 173 -9.42 8.28 -4.93
C VAL A 173 -8.80 8.39 -3.54
N LEU A 174 -9.28 7.57 -2.61
CA LEU A 174 -8.70 7.41 -1.29
C LEU A 174 -7.89 6.12 -1.27
N SER A 175 -6.59 6.22 -0.99
CA SER A 175 -5.66 5.09 -1.05
C SER A 175 -5.21 4.71 0.36
N LEU A 176 -5.45 3.45 0.73
CA LEU A 176 -4.97 2.86 1.96
C LEU A 176 -3.89 1.82 1.61
N VAL A 177 -2.68 2.03 2.11
CA VAL A 177 -1.58 1.08 1.97
C VAL A 177 -1.16 0.61 3.35
N GLY A 178 -0.90 -0.69 3.49
CA GLY A 178 -0.53 -1.23 4.79
C GLY A 178 -0.30 -2.73 4.78
N LEU A 179 0.14 -3.20 5.94
CA LEU A 179 0.44 -4.58 6.26
C LEU A 179 -0.10 -4.87 7.66
N THR A 180 -0.70 -6.05 7.84
CA THR A 180 -1.23 -6.53 9.12
C THR A 180 -0.63 -7.89 9.41
N VAL A 181 -0.21 -8.11 10.66
CA VAL A 181 0.32 -9.39 11.12
C VAL A 181 -0.42 -9.80 12.39
N SER A 182 -0.98 -11.01 12.37
CA SER A 182 -1.61 -11.65 13.53
C SER A 182 -0.84 -12.88 13.93
N ILE A 183 -0.52 -13.03 15.21
CA ILE A 183 0.01 -14.27 15.77
C ILE A 183 -1.18 -15.15 16.16
N ASP A 184 -1.30 -16.30 15.51
CA ASP A 184 -2.42 -17.24 15.71
C ASP A 184 -2.10 -18.23 16.83
N GLU A 185 -0.91 -18.85 16.74
CA GLU A 185 -0.52 -19.94 17.65
C GLU A 185 1.00 -19.99 17.82
N TYR A 186 1.45 -20.43 19.00
CA TYR A 186 2.79 -20.96 19.20
C TYR A 186 2.71 -22.40 19.72
N SER A 187 3.45 -23.30 19.08
CA SER A 187 3.57 -24.70 19.48
C SER A 187 4.99 -24.98 19.96
N ALA A 188 5.14 -25.24 21.27
CA ALA A 188 6.41 -25.64 21.88
C ALA A 188 6.88 -27.03 21.42
N ALA A 189 5.94 -27.93 21.07
CA ALA A 189 6.29 -29.29 20.63
C ALA A 189 7.03 -29.31 19.29
N SER A 190 6.75 -28.34 18.42
CA SER A 190 7.33 -28.20 17.09
C SER A 190 8.25 -26.98 16.95
N ASN A 191 8.40 -26.17 17.99
CA ASN A 191 9.07 -24.86 17.94
C ASN A 191 8.57 -24.00 16.78
N THR A 192 7.25 -23.95 16.60
CA THR A 192 6.63 -23.23 15.48
C THR A 192 5.74 -22.09 15.94
N VAL A 193 5.89 -20.94 15.31
CA VAL A 193 4.96 -19.81 15.41
C VAL A 193 4.12 -19.76 14.15
N ARG A 194 2.80 -19.73 14.31
CA ARG A 194 1.85 -19.54 13.21
C ARG A 194 1.42 -18.09 13.18
N ILE A 195 1.62 -17.44 12.03
CA ILE A 195 1.19 -16.06 11.80
C ILE A 195 0.25 -15.97 10.61
N ARG A 196 -0.55 -14.91 10.56
CA ARG A 196 -1.35 -14.51 9.42
C ARG A 196 -0.93 -13.13 8.96
N VAL A 197 -0.72 -12.96 7.65
CA VAL A 197 -0.28 -11.70 7.05
C VAL A 197 -1.29 -11.22 6.01
N LEU A 198 -1.79 -10.00 6.18
CA LEU A 198 -2.78 -9.35 5.31
C LEU A 198 -2.23 -8.02 4.80
N VAL A 199 -2.68 -7.60 3.63
CA VAL A 199 -2.51 -6.22 3.13
C VAL A 199 -3.74 -5.37 3.48
N ALA A 200 -3.64 -4.06 3.30
CA ALA A 200 -4.64 -3.06 3.68
C ALA A 200 -6.10 -3.30 3.22
N ASN A 201 -6.35 -4.05 2.15
CA ASN A 201 -7.71 -4.39 1.69
C ASN A 201 -8.25 -5.71 2.28
N GLY A 202 -7.57 -6.27 3.28
CA GLY A 202 -7.90 -7.56 3.89
C GLY A 202 -7.52 -8.78 3.04
N THR A 203 -6.86 -8.59 1.90
CA THR A 203 -6.38 -9.71 1.07
C THR A 203 -5.09 -10.30 1.64
N TYR A 204 -4.89 -11.57 1.32
CA TYR A 204 -3.77 -12.35 1.84
C TYR A 204 -2.46 -11.97 1.18
N TYR A 205 -1.41 -11.75 1.98
CA TYR A 205 -0.06 -11.57 1.44
C TYR A 205 0.63 -12.94 1.32
N GLY A 206 0.81 -13.42 0.10
CA GLY A 206 1.36 -14.75 -0.21
C GLY A 206 2.88 -14.82 -0.47
N ASN A 207 3.58 -13.67 -0.44
CA ASN A 207 4.97 -13.57 -0.87
C ASN A 207 5.98 -13.31 0.26
N LEU A 208 5.62 -13.59 1.53
CA LEU A 208 6.52 -13.34 2.66
C LEU A 208 7.81 -14.15 2.58
N ALA A 209 7.71 -15.44 2.26
CA ALA A 209 8.88 -16.33 2.19
C ALA A 209 9.85 -16.01 1.03
N ASN A 210 9.32 -15.46 -0.07
CA ASN A 210 10.11 -15.26 -1.31
C ASN A 210 10.61 -13.83 -1.49
N ARG A 211 9.86 -12.84 -1.01
CA ARG A 211 10.14 -11.40 -1.25
C ARG A 211 10.10 -10.55 0.00
N GLY A 212 9.58 -11.09 1.09
CA GLY A 212 9.62 -10.46 2.40
C GLY A 212 10.68 -11.12 3.27
N TRP A 213 10.58 -10.87 4.56
CA TRP A 213 11.33 -11.59 5.58
C TRP A 213 10.56 -11.57 6.90
N VAL A 214 10.92 -12.49 7.79
CA VAL A 214 10.35 -12.57 9.13
C VAL A 214 11.42 -12.89 10.15
N GLU A 215 11.34 -12.25 11.30
CA GLU A 215 12.24 -12.46 12.43
C GLU A 215 11.41 -12.66 13.69
N VAL A 216 11.91 -13.52 14.57
CA VAL A 216 11.29 -13.78 15.87
C VAL A 216 12.29 -13.36 16.93
N TYR A 217 11.84 -12.57 17.90
CA TYR A 217 12.64 -12.22 19.07
C TYR A 217 11.88 -12.63 20.32
N TYR A 218 12.59 -13.03 21.36
CA TYR A 218 12.02 -13.38 22.65
C TYR A 218 12.80 -12.68 23.77
N GLN A 219 12.11 -12.43 24.87
CA GLN A 219 12.74 -11.83 26.03
C GLN A 219 13.48 -12.90 26.84
N GLN A 220 14.77 -12.72 27.11
CA GLN A 220 15.45 -13.61 28.06
C GLN A 220 15.03 -13.18 29.48
N GLY A 221 14.51 -14.09 30.31
CA GLY A 221 13.87 -13.75 31.60
C GLY A 221 14.69 -12.79 32.50
N GLY A 222 13.99 -11.93 33.25
CA GLY A 222 14.58 -10.86 34.09
C GLY A 222 14.66 -9.50 33.37
N ASP A 223 15.66 -8.67 33.72
CA ASP A 223 16.02 -7.41 33.01
C ASP A 223 16.71 -7.68 31.64
N GLY A 224 16.63 -8.92 31.14
CA GLY A 224 17.25 -9.33 29.89
C GLY A 224 16.63 -8.63 28.69
N GLY A 225 17.48 -8.19 27.76
CA GLY A 225 17.07 -7.61 26.48
C GLY A 225 16.37 -8.60 25.55
N TRP A 226 15.95 -8.10 24.40
CA TRP A 226 15.38 -8.92 23.32
C TRP A 226 16.48 -9.72 22.62
N VAL A 227 16.29 -11.03 22.53
CA VAL A 227 17.20 -11.96 21.84
C VAL A 227 16.53 -12.45 20.56
N LYS A 228 17.26 -12.41 19.45
CA LYS A 228 16.78 -12.93 18.15
C LYS A 228 16.83 -14.46 18.14
N ALA A 229 15.72 -15.11 17.83
CA ALA A 229 15.67 -16.54 17.57
C ALA A 229 16.13 -16.84 16.14
N GLU A 230 16.86 -17.95 15.96
CA GLU A 230 17.26 -18.43 14.64
C GLU A 230 16.07 -19.10 13.95
N VAL A 231 15.66 -18.55 12.79
CA VAL A 231 14.56 -19.08 11.98
C VAL A 231 15.13 -20.11 11.00
N LYS A 232 14.67 -21.35 11.10
CA LYS A 232 15.07 -22.46 10.21
C LYS A 232 14.29 -22.48 8.91
N ASP A 233 12.98 -22.26 9.01
CA ASP A 233 12.08 -22.40 7.88
C ASP A 233 10.85 -21.49 8.03
N VAL A 234 10.34 -21.04 6.89
CA VAL A 234 9.12 -20.24 6.77
C VAL A 234 8.25 -20.86 5.69
N THR A 235 7.28 -21.68 6.10
CA THR A 235 6.38 -22.38 5.19
C THR A 235 5.08 -21.60 5.01
N TYR A 236 4.66 -21.37 3.76
CA TYR A 236 3.35 -20.80 3.44
C TYR A 236 2.26 -21.87 3.45
N GLU A 237 1.22 -21.68 4.26
CA GLU A 237 0.12 -22.65 4.43
C GLU A 237 -1.14 -22.29 3.61
N GLY A 238 -1.12 -21.17 2.89
CA GLY A 238 -2.30 -20.64 2.19
C GLY A 238 -3.08 -19.63 3.03
N PHE A 239 -3.96 -18.87 2.37
CA PHE A 239 -4.83 -17.87 3.00
C PHE A 239 -4.10 -16.85 3.92
N GLY A 240 -2.87 -16.52 3.55
CA GLY A 240 -2.03 -15.58 4.31
C GLY A 240 -1.39 -16.17 5.56
N TYR A 241 -1.58 -17.46 5.84
CA TYR A 241 -0.96 -18.14 6.97
C TYR A 241 0.46 -18.60 6.65
N TYR A 242 1.36 -18.39 7.59
CA TYR A 242 2.73 -18.86 7.56
C TYR A 242 3.05 -19.59 8.85
N ARG A 243 3.81 -20.68 8.72
CA ARG A 243 4.43 -21.40 9.82
C ARG A 243 5.91 -21.09 9.84
N ILE A 244 6.37 -20.51 10.93
CA ILE A 244 7.76 -20.15 11.16
C ILE A 244 8.34 -21.17 12.13
N THR A 245 9.38 -21.89 11.74
CA THR A 245 10.08 -22.86 12.59
C THR A 245 11.34 -22.21 13.15
N VAL A 246 11.48 -22.16 14.47
CA VAL A 246 12.68 -21.63 15.15
C VAL A 246 13.56 -22.77 15.67
N ASP A 247 14.87 -22.55 15.72
CA ASP A 247 15.82 -23.57 16.17
C ASP A 247 15.67 -23.88 17.67
N THR A 248 15.50 -22.83 18.46
CA THR A 248 15.43 -22.91 19.93
C THR A 248 13.99 -22.82 20.40
N GLU A 249 13.62 -23.70 21.33
CA GLU A 249 12.34 -23.56 22.06
C GLU A 249 12.33 -22.22 22.79
N LEU A 250 11.28 -21.43 22.55
CA LEU A 250 11.10 -20.18 23.28
C LEU A 250 10.76 -20.52 24.73
N PRO A 251 11.40 -19.85 25.72
CA PRO A 251 11.13 -20.12 27.13
C PRO A 251 9.63 -20.01 27.45
N GLY A 252 9.13 -20.83 28.36
CA GLY A 252 7.73 -20.79 28.79
C GLY A 252 7.36 -19.45 29.44
N GLU A 253 6.09 -19.04 29.30
CA GLU A 253 5.55 -17.80 29.89
C GLU A 253 6.34 -16.52 29.54
N THR A 254 6.93 -16.48 28.35
CA THR A 254 7.84 -15.42 27.95
C THR A 254 7.27 -14.64 26.78
N PRO A 255 7.30 -13.29 26.82
CA PRO A 255 6.94 -12.47 25.67
C PRO A 255 7.87 -12.74 24.47
N PHE A 256 7.26 -12.89 23.30
CA PHE A 256 7.97 -12.90 22.03
C PHE A 256 7.33 -11.92 21.06
N ILE A 257 8.14 -11.39 20.15
CA ILE A 257 7.72 -10.54 19.05
C ILE A 257 8.03 -11.21 17.73
N VAL A 258 7.13 -11.02 16.77
CA VAL A 258 7.33 -11.38 15.38
C VAL A 258 7.39 -10.09 14.59
N VAL A 259 8.51 -9.90 13.89
CA VAL A 259 8.73 -8.77 12.98
C VAL A 259 8.63 -9.31 11.57
N ALA A 260 7.71 -8.78 10.77
CA ALA A 260 7.57 -9.17 9.37
C ALA A 260 7.73 -7.95 8.45
N SER A 261 8.38 -8.18 7.30
CA SER A 261 8.50 -7.20 6.23
C SER A 261 7.95 -7.75 4.92
N ASP A 262 7.25 -6.92 4.16
CA ASP A 262 6.81 -7.26 2.82
C ASP A 262 7.81 -6.79 1.73
N GLU A 263 7.49 -7.07 0.46
CA GLU A 263 8.32 -6.70 -0.69
C GLU A 263 8.47 -5.18 -0.90
N ARG A 264 7.56 -4.39 -0.31
CA ARG A 264 7.58 -2.93 -0.35
C ARG A 264 8.47 -2.36 0.75
N GLY A 265 8.90 -3.20 1.69
CA GLY A 265 9.74 -2.82 2.81
C GLY A 265 8.99 -2.31 4.04
N ILE A 266 7.66 -2.47 4.07
CA ILE A 266 6.82 -2.08 5.20
C ILE A 266 7.02 -3.10 6.32
N LEU A 267 7.26 -2.63 7.55
CA LEU A 267 7.44 -3.49 8.72
C LEU A 267 6.22 -3.48 9.63
N VAL A 268 5.95 -4.61 10.26
CA VAL A 268 4.97 -4.76 11.35
C VAL A 268 5.59 -5.57 12.47
N VAL A 269 5.33 -5.15 13.72
CA VAL A 269 5.78 -5.85 14.93
C VAL A 269 4.56 -6.31 15.72
N SER A 270 4.35 -7.62 15.78
CA SER A 270 3.30 -8.25 16.61
C SER A 270 3.93 -8.88 17.83
N ARG A 271 3.20 -8.91 18.95
CA ARG A 271 3.66 -9.48 20.23
C ARG A 271 2.69 -10.52 20.74
N ALA A 272 3.21 -11.61 21.27
CA ALA A 272 2.45 -12.62 22.00
C ALA A 272 3.27 -13.14 23.19
N VAL A 273 2.68 -14.03 23.99
CA VAL A 273 3.34 -14.68 25.13
C VAL A 273 3.27 -16.18 24.90
N THR A 274 4.38 -16.89 25.11
CA THR A 274 4.39 -18.35 25.04
C THR A 274 3.48 -18.93 26.13
N PRO A 275 2.75 -20.02 25.87
CA PRO A 275 1.94 -20.67 26.87
C PRO A 275 2.82 -21.21 28.00
N ALA A 276 2.23 -21.38 29.18
CA ALA A 276 2.88 -22.05 30.30
C ALA A 276 3.35 -23.44 29.84
N SER A 277 4.63 -23.73 30.03
CA SER A 277 5.15 -25.08 29.74
C SER A 277 4.33 -26.05 30.59
N PRO A 278 3.73 -27.11 30.02
CA PRO A 278 2.94 -28.04 30.81
C PRO A 278 3.85 -28.59 31.89
N SER A 279 3.56 -28.27 33.15
CA SER A 279 4.30 -28.78 34.29
C SER A 279 4.42 -30.29 34.08
N LYS A 280 5.65 -30.81 33.95
CA LYS A 280 5.88 -32.25 33.95
C LYS A 280 5.17 -32.77 35.20
N GLY A 281 4.01 -33.38 35.01
CA GLY A 281 3.19 -33.87 36.10
C GLY A 281 4.08 -34.79 36.90
N LYS A 282 4.27 -34.46 38.19
CA LYS A 282 4.80 -35.41 39.15
C LYS A 282 3.90 -36.63 39.03
N ALA A 283 4.41 -37.68 38.40
CA ALA A 283 3.87 -39.01 38.54
C ALA A 283 3.88 -39.29 40.06
N LYS A 284 2.70 -39.23 40.68
CA LYS A 284 2.50 -39.80 41.99
C LYS A 284 2.65 -41.31 41.79
N GLY A 285 3.79 -41.83 42.23
CA GLY A 285 3.97 -43.26 42.50
C GLY A 285 3.14 -43.71 43.69
#